data_AF-X1EXC4-F1
#
_entry.id   AF-X1EXC4-F1
#
_cell.length_a   1.000
_cell.length_b   1.000
_cell.length_c   1.000
_cell.angle_alpha   90.00
_cell.angle_beta   90.00
_cell.angle_gamma   90.00
#
_symmetry.space_group_name_H-M   'P 1'
#
loop_
_entity.id
_entity.type
_entity.pdbx_description
1 polymer ?
#
loop_
_entity_poly.entity_id
_entity_poly.type
_entity_poly.pdbx_seq_one_letter_code
_entity_poly.pdbx_strand_id
1 'polypeptide(L)'
;MDLDHHPIIKWESREWKLSELKRIFTKWYEGLKEKGWNSLYMNNHDQPRMVSRFGDDKKYRIESAKMLATLLHTLPGTPYIYQGEE
;
A
#
# COMPACT_ATOMS: atom_id res chain seq x y z
N MET A 1 -1.19 6.62 -3.55
CA MET A 1 0.00 6.63 -2.67
C MET A 1 1.20 6.99 -3.53
N ASP A 2 1.84 8.13 -3.27
CA ASP A 2 3.02 8.55 -4.03
C ASP A 2 4.28 8.15 -3.25
N LEU A 3 4.92 7.06 -3.67
CA LEU A 3 6.02 6.43 -2.94
C LEU A 3 7.18 6.08 -3.87
N ASP A 4 6.88 5.49 -5.02
CA ASP A 4 7.80 4.88 -5.97
C ASP A 4 7.84 5.61 -7.32
N HIS A 5 7.17 6.76 -7.48
CA HIS A 5 7.31 7.57 -8.70
C HIS A 5 8.63 8.35 -8.67
N HIS A 6 9.31 8.42 -9.81
CA HIS A 6 10.46 9.28 -9.99
C HIS A 6 10.02 10.75 -9.99
N PRO A 7 10.68 11.65 -9.23
CA PRO A 7 10.21 13.02 -8.98
C PRO A 7 10.19 13.90 -10.24
N ILE A 8 10.96 13.52 -11.27
CA ILE A 8 11.13 14.29 -12.51
C ILE A 8 10.48 13.57 -13.69
N ILE A 9 10.50 12.23 -13.70
CA ILE A 9 10.09 11.43 -14.86
C ILE A 9 8.87 10.61 -14.44
N LYS A 10 7.69 11.09 -14.81
CA LYS A 10 6.40 10.56 -14.34
C LYS A 10 6.25 9.03 -14.46
N TRP A 11 6.88 8.43 -15.46
CA TRP A 11 6.73 7.01 -15.81
C TRP A 11 7.87 6.12 -15.33
N GLU A 12 8.88 6.68 -14.66
CA GLU A 12 9.97 5.88 -14.08
C GLU A 12 9.67 5.55 -12.62
N SER A 13 9.94 4.31 -12.25
CA SER A 13 9.93 3.88 -10.86
C SER A 13 11.25 4.23 -10.18
N ARG A 14 11.19 4.71 -8.94
CA ARG A 14 12.35 4.81 -8.05
C ARG A 14 12.32 3.73 -6.98
N GLU A 15 13.48 3.40 -6.44
CA GLU A 15 13.55 2.63 -5.21
C GLU A 15 12.95 3.42 -4.03
N TRP A 16 12.28 2.69 -3.15
CA TRP A 16 11.66 3.21 -1.94
C TRP A 16 12.08 2.36 -0.75
N LYS A 17 12.09 2.97 0.45
CA LYS A 17 12.40 2.28 1.69
C LYS A 17 11.13 1.97 2.47
N LEU A 18 11.12 0.83 3.16
CA LEU A 18 10.01 0.46 4.06
C LEU A 18 9.70 1.54 5.11
N SER A 19 10.71 2.29 5.55
CA SER A 19 10.52 3.43 6.47
C SER A 19 9.68 4.55 5.87
N GLU A 20 9.74 4.78 4.56
CA GLU A 20 8.90 5.76 3.87
C GLU A 20 7.43 5.30 3.84
N LEU A 21 7.19 4.03 3.52
CA LEU A 21 5.84 3.44 3.53
C LEU A 21 5.21 3.52 4.93
N LYS A 22 5.97 3.12 5.97
CA LYS A 22 5.54 3.23 7.37
C LYS A 22 5.18 4.66 7.75
N ARG A 23 6.00 5.64 7.36
CA ARG A 23 5.74 7.06 7.60
C ARG A 23 4.44 7.54 6.94
N ILE A 24 4.11 7.05 5.75
CA ILE A 24 2.84 7.38 5.07
C ILE A 24 1.65 6.85 5.87
N PHE A 25 1.67 5.59 6.28
CA PHE A 25 0.59 5.01 7.10
C PHE A 25 0.44 5.74 8.43
N THR A 26 1.54 6.01 9.14
CA THR A 26 1.50 6.76 10.40
C THR A 26 0.95 8.17 10.21
N LYS A 27 1.36 8.89 9.14
CA LYS A 27 0.86 10.23 8.84
C LYS A 27 -0.67 10.25 8.68
N TRP A 28 -1.23 9.30 7.94
CA TRP A 28 -2.68 9.22 7.72
C TRP A 28 -3.45 8.78 8.96
N TYR A 29 -2.89 7.84 9.72
CA TYR A 29 -3.47 7.46 11.00
C TYR A 29 -3.54 8.65 11.96
N GLU A 30 -2.41 9.30 12.26
CA GLU A 30 -2.36 10.43 13.20
C GLU A 30 -3.18 11.64 12.68
N GLY A 31 -3.21 11.85 11.36
CA GLY A 31 -3.96 12.95 10.75
C GLY A 31 -5.48 12.81 10.88
N LEU A 32 -6.00 11.58 10.86
CA LEU A 32 -7.45 11.30 10.93
C LEU A 32 -7.90 10.71 12.27
N LYS A 33 -6.98 10.33 13.15
CA LYS A 33 -7.28 9.86 14.50
C LYS A 33 -8.18 10.90 15.19
N GLU A 34 -9.34 10.44 15.66
CA GLU A 34 -10.39 11.26 16.32
C GLU A 34 -11.01 12.38 15.46
N LYS A 35 -10.65 12.48 14.18
CA LYS A 35 -11.12 13.54 13.25
C LYS A 35 -11.84 12.99 12.02
N GLY A 36 -11.71 11.70 11.76
CA GLY A 36 -12.29 11.04 10.61
C GLY A 36 -12.04 9.54 10.61
N TRP A 37 -12.13 8.94 9.43
CA TRP A 37 -11.98 7.50 9.23
C TRP A 37 -11.14 7.21 7.99
N ASN A 38 -10.13 6.34 8.12
CA ASN A 38 -9.25 6.00 7.01
C ASN A 38 -9.92 5.02 6.03
N SER A 39 -9.69 5.23 4.74
CA SER A 39 -9.92 4.20 3.71
C SER A 39 -8.59 3.51 3.41
N LEU A 40 -8.53 2.20 3.59
CA LEU A 40 -7.30 1.42 3.53
C LEU A 40 -7.28 0.59 2.24
N TYR A 41 -6.42 0.96 1.30
CA TYR A 41 -6.21 0.25 0.04
C TYR A 41 -4.77 0.47 -0.46
N MET A 42 -4.22 -0.49 -1.21
CA MET A 42 -2.89 -0.37 -1.84
C MET A 42 -2.91 -0.49 -3.37
N ASN A 43 -4.06 -0.78 -3.95
CA ASN A 43 -4.30 -0.92 -5.37
C ASN A 43 -5.80 -0.72 -5.68
N ASN A 44 -6.10 -0.47 -6.94
CA ASN A 44 -7.45 -0.32 -7.49
C ASN A 44 -7.34 -0.42 -9.03
N HIS A 45 -8.36 0.01 -9.77
CA HIS A 45 -8.34 -0.03 -11.24
C HIS A 45 -7.29 0.87 -11.90
N ASP A 46 -6.80 1.90 -11.20
CA ASP A 46 -5.81 2.86 -11.69
C ASP A 46 -4.39 2.56 -11.17
N GLN A 47 -4.22 1.51 -10.35
CA GLN A 47 -2.96 1.22 -9.67
C GLN A 47 -2.52 -0.24 -9.92
N PRO A 48 -1.20 -0.49 -10.04
CA PRO A 48 -0.68 -1.86 -10.16
C PRO A 48 -1.07 -2.75 -8.99
N ARG A 49 -1.04 -4.08 -9.19
CA ARG A 49 -1.32 -5.08 -8.14
C ARG A 49 -0.35 -4.92 -6.97
N MET A 50 -0.87 -4.88 -5.74
CA MET A 50 -0.07 -4.58 -4.55
C MET A 50 1.07 -5.60 -4.33
N VAL A 51 0.85 -6.89 -4.62
CA VAL A 51 1.88 -7.93 -4.45
C VAL A 51 3.07 -7.73 -5.38
N SER A 52 2.84 -7.25 -6.60
CA SER A 52 3.89 -6.96 -7.59
C SER A 52 4.63 -5.66 -7.28
N ARG A 53 3.94 -4.69 -6.66
CA ARG A 53 4.51 -3.36 -6.37
C ARG A 53 5.22 -3.28 -5.01
N PHE A 54 4.68 -3.94 -3.99
CA PHE A 54 5.12 -3.80 -2.60
C PHE A 54 5.61 -5.11 -1.96
N GLY A 55 5.53 -6.23 -2.69
CA GLY A 55 5.95 -7.55 -2.24
C GLY A 55 6.85 -8.23 -3.27
N ASP A 56 6.88 -9.56 -3.23
CA ASP A 56 7.49 -10.41 -4.24
C ASP A 56 6.38 -11.24 -4.90
N ASP A 57 6.10 -11.02 -6.18
CA ASP A 57 5.06 -11.72 -6.93
C ASP A 57 5.55 -13.01 -7.61
N LYS A 58 6.80 -13.40 -7.36
CA LYS A 58 7.45 -14.59 -7.89
C LYS A 58 7.56 -15.65 -6.80
N LYS A 59 8.67 -15.65 -6.05
CA LYS A 59 9.02 -16.72 -5.12
C LYS A 59 8.15 -16.67 -3.86
N TYR A 60 7.84 -15.48 -3.38
CA TYR A 60 7.11 -15.28 -2.13
C TYR A 60 5.74 -14.65 -2.36
N ARG A 61 5.07 -15.02 -3.47
CA ARG A 61 3.77 -14.43 -3.84
C ARG A 61 2.73 -14.58 -2.75
N ILE A 62 2.59 -15.78 -2.19
CA ILE A 62 1.56 -16.09 -1.19
C ILE A 62 1.87 -15.40 0.14
N GLU A 63 3.11 -15.48 0.59
CA GLU A 63 3.58 -14.88 1.84
C GLU A 63 3.48 -13.35 1.79
N SER A 64 3.93 -12.76 0.67
CA SER A 64 3.86 -11.31 0.46
C SER A 64 2.41 -10.82 0.38
N ALA A 65 1.54 -11.52 -0.35
CA ALA A 65 0.12 -11.16 -0.44
C ALA A 65 -0.54 -11.21 0.95
N LYS A 66 -0.31 -12.28 1.73
CA LYS A 66 -0.85 -12.42 3.09
C LYS A 66 -0.27 -11.37 4.05
N MET A 67 1.01 -11.05 3.94
CA MET A 67 1.65 -10.01 4.75
C MET A 67 1.03 -8.63 4.47
N LEU A 68 0.84 -8.27 3.19
CA LEU A 68 0.20 -7.02 2.80
C LEU A 68 -1.28 -6.96 3.22
N ALA A 69 -2.01 -8.07 3.08
CA ALA A 69 -3.39 -8.19 3.56
C ALA A 69 -3.45 -8.01 5.09
N THR A 70 -2.55 -8.65 5.84
CA THR A 70 -2.44 -8.50 7.29
C THR A 70 -2.16 -7.06 7.68
N LEU A 71 -1.24 -6.39 6.99
CA LEU A 71 -0.96 -4.96 7.21
C LEU A 71 -2.23 -4.12 7.06
N LEU A 72 -2.98 -4.26 5.96
CA LEU A 72 -4.18 -3.44 5.73
C LEU A 72 -5.33 -3.77 6.68
N HIS A 73 -5.59 -5.05 6.95
CA HIS A 73 -6.76 -5.48 7.71
C HIS A 73 -6.59 -5.34 9.23
N THR A 74 -5.39 -5.02 9.71
CA THR A 74 -5.11 -4.77 11.14
C THR A 74 -4.96 -3.29 11.47
N LEU A 75 -5.03 -2.40 10.47
CA LEU A 75 -5.00 -0.96 10.67
C LEU A 75 -6.42 -0.41 10.94
N PRO A 76 -6.55 0.66 11.74
CA PRO A 76 -7.83 1.30 11.99
C PRO A 76 -8.32 2.05 10.75
N GLY A 77 -9.44 1.58 10.19
CA GLY A 77 -10.07 2.13 8.99
C GLY A 77 -10.97 1.10 8.31
N THR A 78 -11.47 1.44 7.13
CA THR A 78 -12.22 0.52 6.27
C THR A 78 -11.29 -0.05 5.20
N PRO A 79 -10.96 -1.36 5.22
CA PRO A 79 -10.21 -2.01 4.16
C PRO A 79 -11.05 -2.17 2.90
N TYR A 80 -10.43 -1.92 1.75
CA TYR A 80 -10.99 -2.16 0.42
C TYR A 80 -10.13 -3.22 -0.28
N ILE A 81 -10.80 -4.26 -0.79
CA ILE A 81 -10.18 -5.33 -1.58
C ILE A 81 -10.58 -5.11 -3.03
N TYR A 82 -9.61 -5.07 -3.95
CA TYR A 82 -9.89 -4.98 -5.38
C TYR A 82 -9.98 -6.36 -6.03
N GLN A 83 -10.92 -6.60 -6.95
CA GLN A 83 -11.13 -7.92 -7.58
C GLN A 83 -9.83 -8.59 -8.08
N GLY A 84 -9.55 -9.81 -7.61
CA GLY A 84 -8.33 -10.56 -7.88
C GLY A 84 -7.16 -10.21 -6.96
N GLU A 85 -7.44 -9.55 -5.83
CA GLU A 85 -6.50 -9.33 -4.72
C GLU A 85 -6.61 -10.42 -3.65
N GLU A 86 -7.81 -10.99 -3.48
CA GLU A 86 -8.09 -12.15 -2.63
C GLU A 86 -7.38 -13.43 -3.09
#